data_AF-A0A3D0VH01-F1
#
_entry.id   AF-A0A3D0VH01-F1
#
_cell.length_a   1.000
_cell.length_b   1.000
_cell.length_c   1.000
_cell.angle_alpha   90.00
_cell.angle_beta   90.00
_cell.angle_gamma   90.00
#
_symmetry.space_group_name_H-M   'P 1'
#
loop_
_entity.id
_entity.type
_entity.pdbx_description
1 polymer ?
#
loop_
_entity_poly.entity_id
_entity_poly.type
_entity_poly.pdbx_seq_one_letter_code
_entity_poly.pdbx_strand_id
1 'polypeptide(L)'
;WDHIGAIIVDATLQRRQNYNETVKPRVVALVAAWPDAATTSGFRRHLDTGKLSEVISWPSPGRLAQVEDITCVFERQGIETVMELRGTLEDHAKRDSLREALAEVRHVSPKTLDYIGVLSGISTGADVDVPIGGEVQAAGIEDLP
;
A
#
# COMPACT_ATOMS: atom_id res chain seq x y z
N TRP A 1 -0.82 9.75 0.56
CA TRP A 1 0.37 9.87 -0.31
C TRP A 1 -0.11 10.10 -1.74
N ASP A 2 0.54 10.94 -2.54
CA ASP A 2 0.20 11.14 -3.98
C ASP A 2 0.95 10.17 -4.92
N HIS A 3 1.59 9.16 -4.34
CA HIS A 3 2.49 8.27 -5.05
C HIS A 3 2.06 6.82 -4.79
N ILE A 4 1.73 6.07 -5.85
CA ILE A 4 1.14 4.73 -5.68
C ILE A 4 2.12 3.75 -5.04
N GLY A 5 3.40 3.77 -5.45
CA GLY A 5 4.45 2.95 -4.84
C GLY A 5 4.62 3.23 -3.34
N ALA A 6 4.40 4.48 -2.90
CA ALA A 6 4.42 4.84 -1.49
C ALA A 6 3.25 4.20 -0.74
N ILE A 7 2.03 4.22 -1.29
CA ILE A 7 0.86 3.56 -0.68
C ILE A 7 1.09 2.06 -0.52
N ILE A 8 1.58 1.39 -1.57
CA ILE A 8 1.81 -0.05 -1.56
C ILE A 8 2.87 -0.40 -0.51
N VAL A 9 4.01 0.30 -0.52
CA VAL A 9 5.11 0.06 0.41
C VAL A 9 4.73 0.41 1.85
N ASP A 10 4.02 1.52 2.07
CA ASP A 10 3.49 1.92 3.38
C ASP A 10 2.55 0.82 3.92
N ALA A 11 1.60 0.36 3.11
CA ALA A 11 0.64 -0.67 3.51
C ALA A 11 1.27 -2.03 3.84
N THR A 12 2.32 -2.42 3.12
CA THR A 12 3.05 -3.66 3.39
C THR A 12 3.98 -3.56 4.60
N LEU A 13 4.59 -2.38 4.81
CA LEU A 13 5.53 -2.14 5.91
C LEU A 13 4.85 -1.89 7.27
N GLN A 14 3.66 -1.27 7.27
CA GLN A 14 2.87 -0.92 8.46
C GLN A 14 2.70 -2.07 9.44
N ARG A 15 2.62 -3.32 8.96
CA ARG A 15 2.41 -4.49 9.84
C ARG A 15 3.52 -4.59 10.90
N ARG A 16 3.13 -4.36 12.17
CA ARG A 16 3.96 -4.52 13.38
C ARG A 16 5.21 -3.62 13.43
N GLN A 17 5.18 -2.41 12.87
CA GLN A 17 6.34 -1.50 12.90
C GLN A 17 5.92 -0.08 13.32
N ASN A 18 6.86 0.65 13.94
CA ASN A 18 6.66 2.07 14.25
C ASN A 18 6.63 2.88 12.97
N TYR A 19 5.49 3.50 12.69
CA TYR A 19 5.27 4.25 11.46
C TYR A 19 6.30 5.36 11.27
N ASN A 20 6.43 6.24 12.26
CA ASN A 20 7.24 7.45 12.14
C ASN A 20 8.75 7.16 12.15
N GLU A 21 9.19 6.12 12.86
CA GLU A 21 10.61 5.77 13.00
C GLU A 21 11.11 4.82 11.90
N THR A 22 10.23 3.98 11.37
CA THR A 22 10.65 2.88 10.49
C THR A 22 10.01 2.96 9.11
N VAL A 23 8.70 3.17 9.03
CA VAL A 23 7.97 3.12 7.75
C VAL A 23 8.18 4.43 6.97
N LYS A 24 7.89 5.56 7.60
CA LYS A 24 7.99 6.90 7.01
C LYS A 24 9.35 7.20 6.37
N PRO A 25 10.51 7.04 7.04
CA PRO A 25 11.80 7.34 6.40
C PRO A 25 12.09 6.44 5.19
N ARG A 26 11.59 5.20 5.20
CA ARG A 26 11.77 4.25 4.07
C ARG A 26 10.86 4.58 2.89
N VAL A 27 9.62 4.95 3.16
CA VAL A 27 8.68 5.41 2.13
C VAL A 27 9.18 6.72 1.51
N VAL A 28 9.69 7.65 2.31
CA VAL A 28 10.32 8.89 1.82
C VAL A 28 11.56 8.59 0.98
N ALA A 29 12.42 7.65 1.41
CA ALA A 29 13.58 7.23 0.63
C ALA A 29 13.18 6.62 -0.72
N LEU A 30 12.10 5.81 -0.75
CA LEU A 30 11.54 5.28 -1.99
C LEU A 30 11.07 6.39 -2.93
N VAL A 31 10.26 7.33 -2.44
CA VAL A 31 9.73 8.44 -3.25
C VAL A 31 10.87 9.32 -3.78
N ALA A 32 11.91 9.55 -2.98
CA ALA A 32 13.09 10.31 -3.39
C ALA A 32 13.95 9.55 -4.41
N ALA A 33 14.07 8.24 -4.27
CA ALA A 33 14.86 7.41 -5.19
C ALA A 33 14.13 7.16 -6.52
N TRP A 34 12.82 6.92 -6.47
CA TRP A 34 11.99 6.51 -7.60
C TRP A 34 10.79 7.45 -7.76
N PRO A 35 10.99 8.70 -8.19
CA PRO A 35 9.88 9.63 -8.45
C PRO A 35 8.90 9.10 -9.53
N ASP A 36 9.41 8.33 -10.48
CA ASP A 36 8.61 7.65 -11.52
C ASP A 36 7.72 6.53 -10.98
N ALA A 37 7.96 6.04 -9.76
CA ALA A 37 7.09 5.05 -9.12
C ALA A 37 5.77 5.63 -8.58
N ALA A 38 5.49 6.91 -8.86
CA ALA A 38 4.20 7.53 -8.64
C ALA A 38 3.10 6.83 -9.44
N THR A 39 3.46 6.18 -10.56
CA THR A 39 2.57 5.30 -11.33
C THR A 39 2.85 3.81 -11.11
N THR A 40 1.83 2.98 -11.27
CA THR A 40 1.94 1.53 -11.10
C THR A 40 2.91 0.94 -12.12
N SER A 41 2.84 1.39 -13.37
CA SER A 41 3.79 1.01 -14.43
C SER A 41 5.24 1.39 -14.09
N GLY A 42 5.46 2.61 -13.60
CA GLY A 42 6.79 3.08 -13.19
C GLY A 42 7.32 2.27 -12.01
N PHE A 43 6.47 2.00 -11.02
CA PHE A 43 6.84 1.17 -9.88
C PHE A 43 7.15 -0.26 -10.30
N ARG A 44 6.33 -0.88 -11.17
CA ARG A 44 6.56 -2.22 -11.71
C ARG A 44 7.90 -2.33 -12.42
N ARG A 45 8.26 -1.34 -13.22
CA ARG A 45 9.55 -1.29 -13.91
C ARG A 45 10.72 -1.31 -12.92
N HIS A 46 10.59 -0.62 -11.79
CA HIS A 46 11.61 -0.64 -10.74
C HIS A 46 11.61 -1.95 -9.95
N LEU A 47 10.45 -2.57 -9.71
CA LEU A 47 10.37 -3.89 -9.07
C LEU A 47 11.11 -4.97 -9.88
N ASP A 48 10.97 -4.93 -11.20
CA ASP A 48 11.67 -5.87 -12.11
C ASP A 48 13.19 -5.78 -12.00
N THR A 49 13.73 -4.61 -11.61
CA THR A 49 15.17 -4.45 -11.36
C THR A 49 15.67 -5.14 -10.08
N GLY A 50 14.76 -5.59 -9.20
CA GLY A 50 15.09 -6.23 -7.92
C GLY A 50 15.67 -5.29 -6.85
N LYS A 51 15.79 -3.98 -7.14
CA LYS A 51 16.44 -2.99 -6.27
C LYS A 51 15.58 -2.49 -5.11
N LEU A 52 14.32 -2.93 -5.02
CA LEU A 52 13.40 -2.45 -3.99
C LEU A 52 13.99 -2.69 -2.59
N SER A 53 14.50 -3.90 -2.33
CA SER A 53 15.07 -4.28 -1.03
C SER A 53 16.22 -3.36 -0.60
N GLU A 54 17.03 -2.89 -1.54
CA GLU A 54 18.14 -1.96 -1.30
C GLU A 54 17.62 -0.55 -0.99
N VAL A 55 16.67 -0.05 -1.79
CA VAL A 55 16.11 1.30 -1.67
C VAL A 55 15.37 1.49 -0.34
N ILE A 56 14.48 0.55 0.00
CA ILE A 56 13.76 0.62 1.29
C ILE A 56 14.56 -0.02 2.44
N SER A 57 15.77 -0.54 2.16
CA SER A 57 16.61 -1.26 3.11
C SER A 57 15.80 -2.28 3.94
N TRP A 58 15.06 -3.14 3.25
CA TRP A 58 14.17 -4.12 3.86
C TRP A 58 14.55 -5.56 3.47
N PRO A 59 14.96 -6.40 4.45
CA PRO A 59 15.51 -7.72 4.16
C PRO A 59 14.46 -8.84 4.02
N SER A 60 13.17 -8.60 4.23
CA SER A 60 12.17 -9.68 4.19
C SER A 60 11.63 -9.93 2.77
N PRO A 61 11.96 -11.07 2.13
CA PRO A 61 11.46 -11.39 0.79
C PRO A 61 9.94 -11.57 0.74
N GLY A 62 9.31 -12.03 1.83
CA GLY A 62 7.85 -12.17 1.90
C GLY A 62 7.10 -10.83 1.80
N ARG A 63 7.68 -9.73 2.30
CA ARG A 63 7.07 -8.40 2.15
C ARG A 63 7.32 -7.82 0.77
N LEU A 64 8.50 -8.07 0.19
CA LEU A 64 8.80 -7.67 -1.18
C LEU A 64 7.85 -8.37 -2.17
N ALA A 65 7.63 -9.68 -1.99
CA ALA A 65 6.65 -10.42 -2.77
C ALA A 65 5.22 -9.85 -2.61
N GLN A 66 4.84 -9.43 -1.40
CA GLN A 66 3.54 -8.78 -1.17
C GLN A 66 3.44 -7.43 -1.90
N VAL A 67 4.51 -6.64 -1.92
CA VAL A 67 4.57 -5.38 -2.69
C VAL A 67 4.40 -5.65 -4.18
N GLU A 68 5.12 -6.64 -4.72
CA GLU A 68 5.03 -7.03 -6.13
C GLU A 68 3.63 -7.51 -6.50
N ASP A 69 3.00 -8.31 -5.64
CA ASP A 69 1.71 -8.89 -5.91
C ASP A 69 0.58 -7.83 -5.88
N ILE A 70 0.57 -6.94 -4.88
CA ILE A 70 -0.34 -5.78 -4.84
C ILE A 70 -0.16 -4.92 -6.10
N THR A 71 1.09 -4.69 -6.52
CA THR A 71 1.39 -3.92 -7.74
C THR A 71 0.82 -4.60 -8.99
N CYS A 72 0.92 -5.93 -9.08
CA CYS A 72 0.34 -6.69 -10.19
C CYS A 72 -1.18 -6.59 -10.22
N VAL A 73 -1.85 -6.62 -9.06
CA VAL A 73 -3.31 -6.41 -9.01
C VAL A 73 -3.69 -5.01 -9.47
N PHE A 74 -2.98 -3.98 -9.02
CA PHE A 74 -3.25 -2.60 -9.44
C PHE A 74 -3.08 -2.44 -10.96
N GLU A 75 -2.03 -3.04 -11.53
CA GLU A 75 -1.79 -3.06 -12.97
C GLU A 75 -2.93 -3.76 -13.73
N ARG A 76 -3.40 -4.91 -13.24
CA ARG A 76 -4.52 -5.65 -13.84
C ARG A 76 -5.83 -4.89 -13.78
N GLN A 77 -6.05 -4.14 -12.71
CA GLN A 77 -7.23 -3.28 -12.55
C GLN A 77 -7.10 -1.96 -13.31
N GLY A 78 -5.96 -1.71 -13.97
CA GLY A 78 -5.69 -0.49 -14.72
C GLY A 78 -5.51 0.74 -13.83
N ILE A 79 -5.15 0.55 -12.56
CA ILE A 79 -4.92 1.63 -11.60
C ILE A 79 -3.50 2.13 -11.80
N GLU A 80 -3.34 3.27 -12.46
CA GLU A 80 -2.02 3.87 -12.65
C GLU A 80 -1.67 4.84 -11.52
N THR A 81 -2.63 5.62 -11.02
CA THR A 81 -2.37 6.70 -10.06
C THR A 81 -3.22 6.58 -8.79
N VAL A 82 -2.86 7.35 -7.76
CA VAL A 82 -3.66 7.43 -6.52
C VAL A 82 -5.07 7.96 -6.78
N MET A 83 -5.23 8.88 -7.74
CA MET A 83 -6.55 9.38 -8.12
C MET A 83 -7.42 8.27 -8.73
N GLU A 84 -6.84 7.41 -9.56
CA GLU A 84 -7.57 6.27 -10.13
C GLU A 84 -7.87 5.19 -9.09
N LEU A 85 -6.94 4.95 -8.17
CA LEU A 85 -7.18 4.05 -7.03
C LEU A 85 -8.39 4.55 -6.23
N ARG A 86 -8.43 5.85 -5.93
CA ARG A 86 -9.56 6.48 -5.25
C ARG A 86 -10.85 6.34 -6.06
N GLY A 87 -10.85 6.69 -7.34
CA GLY A 87 -12.04 6.53 -8.19
C GLY A 87 -12.52 5.07 -8.27
N THR A 88 -11.60 4.11 -8.22
CA THR A 88 -11.91 2.67 -8.18
C THR A 88 -12.55 2.28 -6.85
N LEU A 89 -12.09 2.85 -5.74
CA LEU A 89 -12.61 2.54 -4.41
C LEU A 89 -13.92 3.29 -4.09
N GLU A 90 -14.16 4.45 -4.71
CA GLU A 90 -15.44 5.20 -4.63
C GLU A 90 -16.56 4.46 -5.39
N ASP A 91 -16.22 3.71 -6.43
CA ASP A 91 -17.15 2.87 -7.18
C ASP A 91 -17.32 1.51 -6.49
N HIS A 92 -18.53 1.23 -5.98
CA HIS A 92 -18.82 -0.01 -5.25
C HIS A 92 -18.51 -1.29 -6.04
N ALA A 93 -18.76 -1.33 -7.34
CA ALA A 93 -18.53 -2.51 -8.16
C ALA A 93 -17.04 -2.73 -8.39
N LYS A 94 -16.32 -1.67 -8.75
CA LYS A 94 -14.86 -1.73 -8.94
C LYS A 94 -14.12 -2.01 -7.63
N ARG A 95 -14.59 -1.46 -6.51
CA ARG A 95 -14.06 -1.72 -5.17
C ARG A 95 -14.18 -3.19 -4.80
N ASP A 96 -15.34 -3.81 -5.03
CA ASP A 96 -15.52 -5.24 -4.77
C ASP A 96 -14.61 -6.08 -5.67
N SER A 97 -14.53 -5.78 -6.97
CA SER A 97 -13.61 -6.47 -7.88
C SER A 97 -12.13 -6.31 -7.48
N LEU A 98 -11.71 -5.13 -7.03
CA LEU A 98 -10.36 -4.89 -6.52
C LEU A 98 -10.11 -5.69 -5.23
N ARG A 99 -11.11 -5.74 -4.35
CA ARG A 99 -11.07 -6.48 -3.09
C ARG A 99 -10.97 -7.98 -3.33
N GLU A 100 -11.74 -8.52 -4.27
CA GLU A 100 -11.67 -9.91 -4.69
C GLU A 100 -10.31 -10.23 -5.30
N ALA A 101 -9.84 -9.42 -6.25
CA ALA A 101 -8.54 -9.62 -6.88
C ALA A 101 -7.39 -9.60 -5.87
N LEU A 102 -7.41 -8.69 -4.89
CA LEU A 102 -6.44 -8.64 -3.80
C LEU A 102 -6.63 -9.77 -2.78
N ALA A 103 -7.82 -10.35 -2.65
CA ALA A 103 -8.06 -11.51 -1.78
C ALA A 103 -7.53 -12.82 -2.40
N GLU A 104 -7.47 -12.89 -3.73
CA GLU A 104 -6.83 -13.99 -4.46
C GLU A 104 -5.29 -13.98 -4.35
N VAL A 105 -4.72 -12.83 -3.95
CA VAL A 105 -3.28 -12.69 -3.75
C VAL A 105 -2.81 -13.49 -2.54
N ARG A 106 -1.92 -14.44 -2.81
CA ARG A 106 -1.26 -15.22 -1.76
C ARG A 106 -0.46 -14.27 -0.86
N HIS A 107 -0.79 -14.25 0.43
CA HIS A 107 -0.18 -13.42 1.47
C HIS A 107 -0.71 -11.98 1.61
N VAL A 108 -1.74 -11.54 0.86
CA VAL A 108 -2.47 -10.29 1.19
C VAL A 108 -3.58 -10.62 2.18
N SER A 109 -3.63 -9.86 3.28
CA SER A 109 -4.69 -10.02 4.28
C SER A 109 -5.79 -9.00 4.04
N PRO A 110 -7.04 -9.29 4.46
CA PRO A 110 -8.13 -8.30 4.43
C PRO A 110 -7.80 -7.01 5.20
N LYS A 111 -6.88 -7.05 6.17
CA LYS A 111 -6.34 -5.87 6.86
C LYS A 111 -5.51 -4.95 5.96
N THR A 112 -4.73 -5.50 5.03
CA THR A 112 -3.91 -4.71 4.10
C THR A 112 -4.81 -3.94 3.13
N LEU A 113 -5.89 -4.58 2.68
CA LEU A 113 -6.95 -3.99 1.87
C LEU A 113 -7.64 -2.79 2.53
N ASP A 114 -8.05 -2.97 3.78
CA ASP A 114 -8.68 -1.91 4.58
C ASP A 114 -7.75 -0.69 4.70
N TYR A 115 -6.47 -0.95 4.96
CA TYR A 115 -5.47 0.10 5.10
C TYR A 115 -5.14 0.83 3.79
N ILE A 116 -5.12 0.14 2.64
CA ILE A 116 -5.01 0.77 1.32
C ILE A 116 -6.19 1.73 1.08
N GLY A 117 -7.40 1.33 1.49
CA GLY A 117 -8.59 2.18 1.44
C GLY A 117 -8.39 3.49 2.19
N VAL A 118 -7.95 3.40 3.46
CA VAL A 118 -7.64 4.57 4.29
C VAL A 118 -6.55 5.45 3.65
N LEU A 119 -5.45 4.86 3.18
CA LEU A 119 -4.34 5.60 2.56
C LEU A 119 -4.69 6.29 1.24
N SER A 120 -5.64 5.74 0.49
CA SER A 120 -6.14 6.30 -0.78
C SER A 120 -7.09 7.48 -0.59
N GLY A 121 -7.45 7.81 0.66
CA GLY A 121 -8.38 8.89 0.97
C GLY A 121 -9.85 8.47 0.93
N ILE A 122 -10.13 7.16 0.86
CA ILE A 122 -11.49 6.61 1.04
C ILE A 122 -11.65 6.42 2.54
N SER A 123 -12.20 7.44 3.20
CA SER A 123 -12.70 7.29 4.55
C SER A 123 -13.88 6.32 4.49
N THR A 124 -13.63 5.02 4.67
CA THR A 124 -14.70 4.04 4.87
C THR A 124 -15.43 4.44 6.15
N GLY A 125 -16.49 5.23 6.02
CA GLY A 125 -17.53 5.42 7.03
C GLY A 125 -17.04 5.56 8.48
N ALA A 126 -16.04 6.40 8.74
CA ALA A 126 -15.77 6.98 10.03
C ALA A 126 -15.00 8.27 9.77
N ASP A 127 -15.57 9.37 10.22
CA ASP A 127 -14.88 10.64 10.39
C ASP A 127 -13.61 10.39 11.23
N VAL A 128 -12.49 10.20 10.54
CA VAL A 128 -11.17 10.36 11.12
C VAL A 128 -10.39 11.15 10.09
N ASP A 129 -10.44 12.47 10.25
CA ASP A 129 -9.27 13.31 10.06
C ASP A 129 -8.11 12.62 10.80
N VAL A 130 -7.34 11.79 10.09
CA VAL A 130 -6.03 11.36 10.59
C VAL A 130 -5.11 12.49 10.15
N PRO A 131 -4.77 13.45 11.03
CA PRO A 131 -3.72 14.38 10.70
C PRO A 131 -2.49 13.57 10.31
N ILE A 132 -1.88 13.94 9.19
CA ILE A 132 -0.65 13.37 8.69
C ILE A 132 0.44 13.66 9.73
N GLY A 133 0.52 12.84 10.78
CA GLY A 133 1.29 13.12 12.00
C GLY A 133 0.70 12.59 13.32
N GLY A 134 -0.51 12.04 13.34
CA GLY A 134 -1.12 11.46 14.55
C GLY A 134 -1.08 9.94 14.55
N GLU A 135 -0.75 9.36 15.71
CA GLU A 135 -0.68 7.94 16.01
C GLU A 135 -1.86 7.14 15.42
N VAL A 136 -1.55 6.26 14.46
CA VAL A 136 -2.42 5.13 14.12
C VAL A 136 -2.41 4.16 15.30
N GLN A 137 -3.31 4.37 16.26
CA GLN A 137 -3.65 3.37 17.26
C GLN A 137 -4.06 2.10 16.53
N ALA A 138 -3.22 1.07 16.70
CA ALA A 138 -3.41 -0.25 16.13
C ALA A 138 -4.79 -0.79 16.54
N ALA A 139 -5.74 -0.75 15.60
CA ALA A 139 -7.01 -1.43 15.75
C ALA A 139 -6.75 -2.95 15.82
N GLY A 140 -6.90 -3.49 17.03
CA GLY A 140 -7.28 -4.87 17.34
C GLY A 140 -6.50 -5.96 16.60
N ILE A 141 -5.31 -6.30 17.07
CA ILE A 141 -4.90 -7.71 17.11
C ILE A 141 -4.99 -8.18 18.56
N GLU A 142 -6.22 -8.22 19.06
CA GLU A 142 -6.51 -8.99 20.26
C GLU A 142 -6.60 -10.46 19.84
N ASP A 143 -5.63 -11.20 20.36
CA ASP A 143 -5.61 -12.63 20.62
C ASP A 143 -7.00 -13.28 20.60
N LEU A 144 -7.17 -14.32 19.77
CA LEU A 144 -8.30 -15.23 19.89
C LEU A 144 -7.76 -16.60 20.34
N PRO A 145 -8.48 -17.27 21.26
CA PRO A 145 -7.97 -18.31 22.15
C PRO A 145 -7.55 -19.61 21.47
#